data_AF-A0A841EN73-F1
#
_entry.id   AF-A0A841EN73-F1
#
_cell.length_a   1.000
_cell.length_b   1.000
_cell.length_c   1.000
_cell.angle_alpha   90.00
_cell.angle_beta   90.00
_cell.angle_gamma   90.00
#
_symmetry.space_group_name_H-M   'P 1'
#
loop_
_entity.id
_entity.type
_entity.pdbx_description
1 polymer ?
#
loop_
_entity_poly.entity_id
_entity_poly.type
_entity_poly.pdbx_seq_one_letter_code
_entity_poly.pdbx_strand_id
1 'polypeptide(L)'
;MTTAPYTTSTAFLEALTEAGVDYVFANLGSDHPGIVEAYAHANANGDAHRFPRMIICPHESVAFSAAQGYAQTTGRPQAVLVHVECGTQNIGGMIHNAAKGRTPVLVFAGASPSTQYGEHTGSRNEFIQWIQDVHDQRGIVRGYTKYDNEIRTGANVKQLVHRALQIATSEPAGPAYLVGAREVMEQTLDPADTDNPRYHLHHTPPIAPAALDPHTTDTIARALTEADTPLVVTSYLGRDPHAVTQLQRLADHLAVPVLESVPMRLNFPADHPLHAGYQWNTQEPTPALAE
;
A
#
# COMPACT_ATOMS: atom_id res chain seq x y z
N MET A 1 31.19 4.43 -21.90
CA MET A 1 30.01 4.34 -21.02
C MET A 1 29.71 5.75 -20.54
N THR A 2 28.75 6.43 -21.15
CA THR A 2 28.22 7.68 -20.59
C THR A 2 27.36 7.30 -19.39
N THR A 3 27.77 7.68 -18.19
CA THR A 3 26.94 7.54 -16.99
C THR A 3 25.64 8.28 -17.24
N ALA A 4 24.53 7.55 -17.25
CA ALA A 4 23.20 8.16 -17.38
C ALA A 4 22.99 9.15 -16.22
N PRO A 5 22.30 10.28 -16.46
CA PRO A 5 22.00 11.22 -15.39
C PRO A 5 21.18 10.53 -14.31
N TYR A 6 21.49 10.82 -13.04
CA TYR A 6 20.66 10.39 -11.92
C TYR A 6 19.42 11.29 -11.87
N THR A 7 18.24 10.69 -11.95
CA THR A 7 16.96 11.42 -12.09
C THR A 7 16.04 11.16 -10.90
N THR A 8 14.99 11.98 -10.77
CA THR A 8 13.88 11.71 -9.85
C THR A 8 13.31 10.31 -10.02
N SER A 9 13.15 9.80 -11.24
CA SER A 9 12.72 8.42 -11.50
C SER A 9 13.67 7.37 -10.92
N THR A 10 14.99 7.61 -11.00
CA THR A 10 15.99 6.71 -10.38
C THR A 10 15.83 6.70 -8.86
N ALA A 11 15.81 7.89 -8.25
CA ALA A 11 15.63 8.04 -6.81
C ALA A 11 14.29 7.47 -6.30
N PHE A 12 13.22 7.62 -7.08
CA PHE A 12 11.90 7.04 -6.79
C PHE A 12 11.97 5.50 -6.72
N LEU A 13 12.59 4.85 -7.70
CA LEU A 13 12.72 3.39 -7.73
C LEU A 13 13.58 2.87 -6.58
N GLU A 14 14.69 3.54 -6.27
CA GLU A 14 15.52 3.19 -5.10
C GLU A 14 14.73 3.30 -3.80
N ALA A 15 13.97 4.39 -3.61
CA ALA A 15 13.15 4.58 -2.42
C ALA A 15 12.07 3.49 -2.26
N LEU A 16 11.54 2.94 -3.36
CA LEU A 16 10.63 1.79 -3.28
C LEU A 16 11.36 0.56 -2.72
N THR A 17 12.55 0.25 -3.22
CA THR A 17 13.37 -0.88 -2.72
C THR A 17 13.78 -0.67 -1.27
N GLU A 18 14.27 0.53 -0.91
CA GLU A 18 14.60 0.93 0.46
C GLU A 18 13.41 0.75 1.41
N ALA A 19 12.18 0.95 0.88
CA ALA A 19 10.94 0.77 1.61
C ALA A 19 10.35 -0.66 1.60
N GLY A 20 11.11 -1.63 1.08
CA GLY A 20 10.75 -3.04 1.12
C GLY A 20 9.74 -3.47 0.06
N VAL A 21 9.54 -2.66 -0.99
CA VAL A 21 8.81 -3.05 -2.20
C VAL A 21 9.65 -4.01 -3.02
N ASP A 22 9.15 -5.23 -3.23
CA ASP A 22 9.84 -6.24 -4.03
C ASP A 22 9.50 -6.12 -5.53
N TYR A 23 8.25 -5.75 -5.82
CA TYR A 23 7.69 -5.69 -7.17
C TYR A 23 6.97 -4.38 -7.44
N VAL A 24 7.15 -3.91 -8.67
CA VAL A 24 6.35 -2.84 -9.25
C VAL A 24 5.48 -3.42 -10.36
N PHE A 25 4.17 -3.45 -10.15
CA PHE A 25 3.23 -3.91 -11.17
C PHE A 25 2.79 -2.71 -12.02
N ALA A 26 3.11 -2.73 -13.30
CA ALA A 26 3.08 -1.52 -14.11
C ALA A 26 2.19 -1.68 -15.34
N ASN A 27 1.28 -0.73 -15.52
CA ASN A 27 0.71 -0.39 -16.83
C ASN A 27 1.23 1.00 -17.20
N LEU A 28 2.19 1.04 -18.13
CA LEU A 28 2.98 2.22 -18.44
C LEU A 28 2.30 3.07 -19.54
N GLY A 29 2.51 4.39 -19.47
CA GLY A 29 2.02 5.35 -20.46
C GLY A 29 3.07 6.40 -20.84
N SER A 30 2.63 7.44 -21.57
CA SER A 30 3.49 8.51 -22.13
C SER A 30 4.14 9.44 -21.09
N ASP A 31 3.74 9.30 -19.83
CA ASP A 31 4.23 9.96 -18.61
C ASP A 31 5.39 9.19 -17.93
N HIS A 32 5.64 7.95 -18.31
CA HIS A 32 6.64 7.07 -17.71
C HIS A 32 8.03 6.96 -18.39
N PRO A 33 8.42 7.69 -19.47
CA PRO A 33 9.73 7.53 -20.09
C PRO A 33 10.92 7.59 -19.11
N GLY A 34 10.95 8.55 -18.18
CA GLY A 34 12.02 8.61 -17.17
C GLY A 34 12.17 7.35 -16.30
N ILE A 35 11.07 6.65 -15.99
CA ILE A 35 11.12 5.38 -15.26
C ILE A 35 11.65 4.26 -16.16
N VAL A 36 11.21 4.21 -17.42
CA VAL A 36 11.67 3.22 -18.41
C VAL A 36 13.16 3.39 -18.69
N GLU A 37 13.63 4.62 -18.86
CA GLU A 37 15.04 4.94 -19.06
C GLU A 37 15.89 4.55 -17.85
N ALA A 38 15.43 4.84 -16.62
CA ALA A 38 16.12 4.42 -15.41
C ALA A 38 16.33 2.88 -15.37
N TYR A 39 15.29 2.09 -15.67
CA TYR A 39 15.42 0.63 -15.78
C TYR A 39 16.34 0.19 -16.92
N ALA A 40 16.25 0.82 -18.10
CA ALA A 40 17.08 0.48 -19.24
C ALA A 40 18.57 0.71 -18.93
N HIS A 41 18.89 1.84 -18.29
CA HIS A 41 20.25 2.15 -17.85
C HIS A 41 20.75 1.19 -16.77
N ALA A 42 19.93 0.90 -15.75
CA ALA A 42 20.28 -0.05 -14.71
C ALA A 42 20.53 -1.46 -15.29
N ASN A 43 19.70 -1.92 -16.24
CA ASN A 43 19.92 -3.18 -16.94
C ASN A 43 21.23 -3.19 -17.74
N ALA A 44 21.50 -2.14 -18.51
CA ALA A 44 22.71 -2.02 -19.31
C ALA A 44 24.00 -2.02 -18.45
N ASN A 45 23.90 -1.54 -17.22
CA ASN A 45 25.02 -1.45 -16.27
C ASN A 45 25.11 -2.64 -15.30
N GLY A 46 24.16 -3.58 -15.31
CA GLY A 46 24.12 -4.71 -14.36
C GLY A 46 23.55 -4.36 -12.97
N ASP A 47 22.95 -3.18 -12.84
CA ASP A 47 22.50 -2.57 -11.58
C ASP A 47 20.99 -2.70 -11.34
N ALA A 48 20.26 -3.45 -12.18
CA ALA A 48 18.81 -3.62 -12.07
C ALA A 48 18.34 -4.21 -10.74
N HIS A 49 19.25 -4.88 -10.00
CA HIS A 49 18.99 -5.41 -8.65
C HIS A 49 18.76 -4.31 -7.60
N ARG A 50 19.07 -3.04 -7.91
CA ARG A 50 18.82 -1.87 -7.04
C ARG A 50 17.37 -1.42 -7.04
N PHE A 51 16.56 -1.87 -7.99
CA PHE A 51 15.15 -1.50 -8.12
C PHE A 51 14.26 -2.69 -7.78
N PRO A 52 12.96 -2.45 -7.48
CA PRO A 52 12.01 -3.54 -7.40
C PRO A 52 11.93 -4.24 -8.75
N ARG A 53 11.48 -5.49 -8.81
CA ARG A 53 11.28 -6.13 -10.11
C ARG A 53 10.03 -5.56 -10.78
N MET A 54 10.19 -4.96 -11.95
CA MET A 54 9.06 -4.48 -12.75
C MET A 54 8.33 -5.65 -13.43
N ILE A 55 7.02 -5.70 -13.26
CA ILE A 55 6.09 -6.63 -13.90
C ILE A 55 5.15 -5.84 -14.79
N ILE A 56 5.29 -5.99 -16.11
CA ILE A 56 4.40 -5.33 -17.07
C ILE A 56 3.05 -6.03 -17.09
N CYS A 57 1.98 -5.27 -16.90
CA CYS A 57 0.62 -5.75 -16.84
C CYS A 57 -0.21 -5.19 -18.01
N PRO A 58 -1.09 -5.99 -18.62
CA PRO A 58 -1.88 -5.57 -19.78
C PRO A 58 -2.97 -4.54 -19.45
N HIS A 59 -3.31 -4.37 -18.17
CA HIS A 59 -4.32 -3.45 -17.68
C HIS A 59 -4.02 -3.06 -16.24
N GLU A 60 -4.40 -1.84 -15.82
CA GLU A 60 -4.16 -1.34 -14.46
C GLU A 60 -4.84 -2.22 -13.40
N SER A 61 -5.99 -2.80 -13.74
CA SER A 61 -6.69 -3.72 -12.84
C SER A 61 -5.92 -5.00 -12.55
N VAL A 62 -5.19 -5.52 -13.54
CA VAL A 62 -4.32 -6.70 -13.35
C VAL A 62 -3.15 -6.32 -12.47
N ALA A 63 -2.55 -5.15 -12.72
CA ALA A 63 -1.45 -4.64 -11.91
C ALA A 63 -1.85 -4.48 -10.44
N PHE A 64 -2.99 -3.82 -10.19
CA PHE A 64 -3.46 -3.56 -8.84
C PHE A 64 -3.86 -4.84 -8.11
N SER A 65 -4.55 -5.77 -8.79
CA SER A 65 -4.95 -7.05 -8.19
C SER A 65 -3.74 -7.88 -7.75
N ALA A 66 -2.69 -7.92 -8.58
CA ALA A 66 -1.47 -8.65 -8.27
C ALA A 66 -0.73 -8.03 -7.07
N ALA A 67 -0.60 -6.70 -7.04
CA ALA A 67 -0.02 -5.98 -5.91
C ALA A 67 -0.81 -6.22 -4.61
N GLN A 68 -2.14 -6.11 -4.68
CA GLN A 68 -3.02 -6.35 -3.55
C GLN A 68 -2.91 -7.78 -3.02
N GLY A 69 -2.93 -8.79 -3.90
CA GLY A 69 -2.81 -10.19 -3.51
C GLY A 69 -1.46 -10.50 -2.85
N TYR A 70 -0.37 -9.94 -3.38
CA TYR A 70 0.96 -10.08 -2.78
C TYR A 70 1.00 -9.47 -1.38
N ALA A 71 0.53 -8.22 -1.24
CA ALA A 71 0.50 -7.53 0.04
C ALA A 71 -0.39 -8.24 1.07
N GLN A 72 -1.52 -8.79 0.63
CA GLN A 72 -2.40 -9.56 1.51
C GLN A 72 -1.75 -10.84 2.01
N THR A 73 -0.99 -11.52 1.17
CA THR A 73 -0.35 -12.81 1.51
C THR A 73 0.89 -12.61 2.37
N THR A 74 1.69 -11.60 2.08
CA THR A 74 3.02 -11.40 2.70
C THR A 74 3.03 -10.37 3.81
N GLY A 75 2.02 -9.49 3.89
CA GLY A 75 2.04 -8.30 4.74
C GLY A 75 2.95 -7.18 4.24
N ARG A 76 3.64 -7.36 3.10
CA ARG A 76 4.62 -6.39 2.56
C ARG A 76 3.99 -5.51 1.47
N PRO A 77 4.12 -4.17 1.55
CA PRO A 77 3.52 -3.27 0.58
C PRO A 77 4.16 -3.46 -0.81
N GLN A 78 3.35 -3.40 -1.86
CA GLN A 78 3.83 -3.38 -3.25
C GLN A 78 3.46 -2.07 -3.94
N ALA A 79 4.15 -1.77 -5.04
CA ALA A 79 3.89 -0.58 -5.85
C ALA A 79 3.14 -0.92 -7.14
N VAL A 80 2.25 -0.01 -7.54
CA VAL A 80 1.52 -0.06 -8.81
C VAL A 80 1.81 1.21 -9.58
N LEU A 81 2.24 1.10 -10.84
CA LEU A 81 2.34 2.24 -11.76
C LEU A 81 1.14 2.23 -12.71
N VAL A 82 0.44 3.36 -12.79
CA VAL A 82 -0.66 3.57 -13.72
C VAL A 82 -0.47 4.85 -14.51
N HIS A 83 -0.96 4.86 -15.75
CA HIS A 83 -0.96 6.04 -16.58
C HIS A 83 -1.96 7.07 -16.03
N VAL A 84 -1.49 8.31 -15.79
CA VAL A 84 -2.27 9.54 -15.51
C VAL A 84 -3.67 9.34 -14.85
N GLU A 85 -4.64 10.19 -15.16
CA GLU A 85 -5.98 10.16 -14.61
C GLU A 85 -6.83 9.02 -15.15
N CYS A 86 -6.63 8.59 -16.41
CA CYS A 86 -7.42 7.52 -17.01
C CYS A 86 -7.11 6.16 -16.37
N GLY A 87 -5.83 5.84 -16.14
CA GLY A 87 -5.42 4.66 -15.42
C GLY A 87 -5.81 4.74 -13.94
N THR A 88 -5.74 5.94 -13.34
CA THR A 88 -6.28 6.17 -11.98
C THR A 88 -7.77 5.88 -11.89
N GLN A 89 -8.58 6.30 -12.88
CA GLN A 89 -10.01 6.00 -12.94
C GLN A 89 -10.26 4.49 -13.07
N ASN A 90 -9.47 3.78 -13.87
CA ASN A 90 -9.59 2.33 -14.05
C ASN A 90 -9.44 1.54 -12.74
N ILE A 91 -8.64 2.05 -11.77
CA ILE A 91 -8.39 1.38 -10.49
C ILE A 91 -9.15 1.98 -9.30
N GLY A 92 -10.03 2.97 -9.50
CA GLY A 92 -10.73 3.64 -8.40
C GLY A 92 -11.50 2.68 -7.48
N GLY A 93 -12.26 1.75 -8.06
CA GLY A 93 -12.97 0.72 -7.30
C GLY A 93 -12.04 -0.29 -6.59
N MET A 94 -10.82 -0.47 -7.10
CA MET A 94 -9.84 -1.40 -6.54
C MET A 94 -9.10 -0.77 -5.37
N ILE A 95 -8.79 0.53 -5.46
CA ILE A 95 -8.29 1.32 -4.33
C ILE A 95 -9.31 1.31 -3.19
N HIS A 96 -10.60 1.47 -3.49
CA HIS A 96 -11.66 1.28 -2.49
C HIS A 96 -11.55 -0.09 -1.81
N ASN A 97 -11.42 -1.18 -2.59
CA ASN A 97 -11.33 -2.53 -2.04
C ASN A 97 -10.08 -2.74 -1.18
N ALA A 98 -8.92 -2.21 -1.60
CA ALA A 98 -7.70 -2.24 -0.78
C ALA A 98 -7.89 -1.46 0.53
N ALA A 99 -8.59 -0.32 0.49
CA ALA A 99 -8.88 0.46 1.69
C ALA A 99 -9.79 -0.29 2.66
N LYS A 100 -10.89 -0.89 2.18
CA LYS A 100 -11.80 -1.68 3.02
C LYS A 100 -11.16 -2.98 3.52
N GLY A 101 -10.33 -3.60 2.69
CA GLY A 101 -9.52 -4.77 3.03
C GLY A 101 -8.26 -4.46 3.84
N ARG A 102 -8.05 -3.19 4.23
CA ARG A 102 -6.88 -2.70 4.98
C ARG A 102 -5.54 -3.21 4.43
N THR A 103 -5.38 -3.15 3.11
CA THR A 103 -4.21 -3.69 2.41
C THR A 103 -3.27 -2.55 2.00
N PRO A 104 -1.98 -2.60 2.35
CA PRO A 104 -1.03 -1.56 1.99
C PRO A 104 -0.59 -1.71 0.53
N VAL A 105 -0.94 -0.75 -0.31
CA VAL A 105 -0.51 -0.65 -1.71
C VAL A 105 -0.14 0.80 -2.00
N LEU A 106 1.04 1.02 -2.58
CA LEU A 106 1.42 2.34 -3.08
C LEU A 106 1.07 2.43 -4.57
N VAL A 107 0.19 3.34 -4.92
CA VAL A 107 -0.08 3.69 -6.31
C VAL A 107 0.77 4.90 -6.66
N PHE A 108 1.52 4.83 -7.76
CA PHE A 108 2.06 5.99 -8.44
C PHE A 108 1.35 6.14 -9.78
N ALA A 109 0.84 7.33 -10.03
CA ALA A 109 0.40 7.72 -11.36
C ALA A 109 1.32 8.83 -11.87
N GLY A 110 1.66 8.83 -13.15
CA GLY A 110 2.24 10.05 -13.70
C GLY A 110 1.18 11.15 -13.83
N ALA A 111 1.63 12.32 -14.25
CA ALA A 111 0.78 13.44 -14.63
C ALA A 111 1.33 14.10 -15.89
N SER A 112 0.43 14.78 -16.60
CA SER A 112 0.78 15.60 -17.75
C SER A 112 1.82 16.67 -17.35
N PRO A 113 2.84 16.94 -18.18
CA PRO A 113 3.81 18.00 -17.91
C PRO A 113 3.14 19.37 -17.84
N SER A 114 3.67 20.28 -17.00
CA SER A 114 3.18 21.65 -16.94
C SER A 114 3.86 22.56 -17.98
N THR A 115 5.06 22.20 -18.44
CA THR A 115 5.82 22.94 -19.46
C THR A 115 5.55 22.45 -20.89
N GLN A 116 5.79 23.29 -21.91
CA GLN A 116 5.27 23.07 -23.28
C GLN A 116 6.28 23.30 -24.41
N TYR A 117 7.25 24.19 -24.22
CA TYR A 117 8.18 24.63 -25.26
C TYR A 117 9.61 24.15 -24.99
N GLY A 118 9.77 23.07 -24.23
CA GLY A 118 11.07 22.49 -23.89
C GLY A 118 11.78 23.23 -22.77
N GLU A 119 11.03 23.90 -21.88
CA GLU A 119 11.57 24.54 -20.69
C GLU A 119 12.27 23.53 -19.76
N HIS A 120 11.77 22.29 -19.76
CA HIS A 120 12.33 21.18 -19.00
C HIS A 120 12.40 19.91 -19.86
N THR A 121 13.34 19.02 -19.52
CA THR A 121 13.29 17.64 -20.02
C THR A 121 11.96 17.02 -19.57
N GLY A 122 11.24 16.41 -20.50
CA GLY A 122 9.89 15.89 -20.24
C GLY A 122 8.76 16.91 -20.39
N SER A 123 9.02 18.13 -20.91
CA SER A 123 7.97 19.05 -21.38
C SER A 123 7.00 18.37 -22.34
N ARG A 124 5.80 18.94 -22.49
CA ARG A 124 4.79 18.41 -23.39
C ARG A 124 5.33 18.22 -24.81
N ASN A 125 5.11 17.04 -25.36
CA ASN A 125 5.53 16.64 -26.70
C ASN A 125 4.50 15.75 -27.42
N GLU A 126 3.36 15.42 -26.80
CA GLU A 126 2.30 14.62 -27.39
C GLU A 126 0.92 15.21 -27.10
N PHE A 127 0.05 15.29 -28.11
CA PHE A 127 -1.29 15.89 -28.00
C PHE A 127 -2.12 15.31 -26.83
N ILE A 128 -1.91 14.03 -26.51
CA ILE A 128 -2.62 13.34 -25.44
C ILE A 128 -2.43 14.02 -24.07
N GLN A 129 -1.28 14.67 -23.83
CA GLN A 129 -0.93 15.36 -22.58
C GLN A 129 -1.75 16.65 -22.31
N TRP A 130 -2.58 17.09 -23.26
CA TRP A 130 -3.53 18.19 -23.05
C TRP A 130 -4.92 17.70 -22.69
N ILE A 131 -5.35 16.55 -23.21
CA ILE A 131 -6.68 16.00 -22.95
C ILE A 131 -6.72 15.11 -21.71
N GLN A 132 -5.56 14.61 -21.29
CA GLN A 132 -5.32 13.86 -20.05
C GLN A 132 -4.70 14.74 -18.95
N ASP A 133 -5.00 16.03 -18.94
CA ASP A 133 -4.61 16.95 -17.88
C ASP A 133 -5.86 17.44 -17.15
N VAL A 134 -6.14 16.84 -15.99
CA VAL A 134 -7.31 17.15 -15.18
C VAL A 134 -6.94 17.99 -13.96
N HIS A 135 -7.87 18.85 -13.54
CA HIS A 135 -7.63 19.79 -12.45
C HIS A 135 -7.27 19.13 -11.11
N ASP A 136 -7.90 18.00 -10.77
CA ASP A 136 -7.64 17.28 -9.52
C ASP A 136 -7.64 15.75 -9.72
N GLN A 137 -6.56 15.23 -10.31
CA GLN A 137 -6.38 13.79 -10.50
C GLN A 137 -6.40 13.02 -9.17
N ARG A 138 -5.78 13.55 -8.12
CA ARG A 138 -5.77 12.92 -6.78
C ARG A 138 -7.17 12.83 -6.19
N GLY A 139 -8.02 13.81 -6.49
CA GLY A 139 -9.42 13.86 -6.07
C GLY A 139 -10.26 12.65 -6.50
N ILE A 140 -9.87 11.96 -7.58
CA ILE A 140 -10.54 10.74 -8.08
C ILE A 140 -10.55 9.63 -7.02
N VAL A 141 -9.48 9.53 -6.22
CA VAL A 141 -9.26 8.41 -5.28
C VAL A 141 -9.06 8.85 -3.83
N ARG A 142 -9.01 10.17 -3.57
CA ARG A 142 -8.72 10.76 -2.24
C ARG A 142 -9.58 10.17 -1.12
N GLY A 143 -10.87 9.91 -1.36
CA GLY A 143 -11.77 9.33 -0.36
C GLY A 143 -11.45 7.90 0.08
N TYR A 144 -10.52 7.22 -0.62
CA TYR A 144 -10.18 5.82 -0.40
C TYR A 144 -8.68 5.59 -0.15
N THR A 145 -7.90 6.65 0.04
CA THR A 145 -6.46 6.54 0.32
C THR A 145 -6.15 7.10 1.70
N LYS A 146 -5.15 6.53 2.38
CA LYS A 146 -4.66 7.07 3.66
C LYS A 146 -3.83 8.32 3.49
N TYR A 147 -3.22 8.47 2.32
CA TYR A 147 -2.32 9.55 1.97
C TYR A 147 -2.33 9.74 0.46
N ASP A 148 -2.61 10.95 0.00
CA ASP A 148 -2.37 11.37 -1.37
C ASP A 148 -1.40 12.55 -1.40
N ASN A 149 -0.41 12.52 -2.28
CA ASN A 149 0.48 13.67 -2.48
C ASN A 149 1.07 13.72 -3.90
N GLU A 150 1.62 14.87 -4.24
CA GLU A 150 2.23 15.16 -5.53
C GLU A 150 3.75 15.34 -5.36
N ILE A 151 4.51 14.65 -6.19
CA ILE A 151 5.94 14.87 -6.34
C ILE A 151 6.10 16.06 -7.27
N ARG A 152 6.38 17.23 -6.66
CA ARG A 152 6.56 18.51 -7.37
C ARG A 152 8.01 18.83 -7.70
N THR A 153 8.94 18.12 -7.08
CA THR A 153 10.38 18.22 -7.32
C THR A 153 11.04 16.90 -6.95
N GLY A 154 12.16 16.59 -7.61
CA GLY A 154 12.98 15.44 -7.24
C GLY A 154 13.70 15.58 -5.90
N ALA A 155 13.87 16.81 -5.40
CA ALA A 155 14.67 17.08 -4.19
C ALA A 155 14.21 16.32 -2.93
N ASN A 156 12.92 15.96 -2.84
CA ASN A 156 12.38 15.22 -1.70
C ASN A 156 11.61 13.95 -2.10
N VAL A 157 11.85 13.40 -3.29
CA VAL A 157 11.10 12.23 -3.80
C VAL A 157 11.22 11.02 -2.87
N LYS A 158 12.42 10.69 -2.38
CA LYS A 158 12.62 9.58 -1.44
C LYS A 158 11.81 9.78 -0.15
N GLN A 159 11.79 11.01 0.36
CA GLN A 159 11.02 11.35 1.57
C GLN A 159 9.52 11.15 1.37
N LEU A 160 8.99 11.53 0.21
CA LEU A 160 7.57 11.34 -0.13
C LEU A 160 7.21 9.86 -0.27
N VAL A 161 8.06 9.06 -0.91
CA VAL A 161 7.87 7.61 -1.05
C VAL A 161 7.89 6.92 0.32
N HIS A 162 8.91 7.20 1.14
CA HIS A 162 9.01 6.63 2.48
C HIS A 162 7.82 7.04 3.35
N ARG A 163 7.40 8.31 3.32
CA ARG A 163 6.22 8.76 4.05
C ARG A 163 4.94 8.05 3.58
N ALA A 164 4.75 7.93 2.27
CA ALA A 164 3.58 7.27 1.70
C ALA A 164 3.50 5.80 2.14
N LEU A 165 4.62 5.07 2.10
CA LEU A 165 4.69 3.67 2.51
C LEU A 165 4.58 3.50 4.02
N GLN A 166 5.18 4.40 4.82
CA GLN A 166 4.99 4.43 6.27
C GLN A 166 3.50 4.57 6.62
N ILE A 167 2.80 5.53 6.00
CA ILE A 167 1.36 5.73 6.26
C ILE A 167 0.55 4.54 5.75
N ALA A 168 0.84 4.02 4.55
CA ALA A 168 0.15 2.88 3.96
C ALA A 168 0.20 1.64 4.86
N THR A 169 1.35 1.40 5.50
CA THR A 169 1.61 0.23 6.34
C THR A 169 1.30 0.44 7.83
N SER A 170 1.06 1.67 8.28
CA SER A 170 0.60 1.95 9.65
C SER A 170 -0.81 1.42 9.89
N GLU A 171 -1.13 0.88 11.07
CA GLU A 171 -2.47 0.34 11.36
C GLU A 171 -3.52 1.46 11.59
N PRO A 172 -4.76 1.33 11.07
CA PRO A 172 -5.18 0.34 10.06
C PRO A 172 -4.46 0.57 8.73
N ALA A 173 -3.85 -0.48 8.16
CA ALA A 173 -3.17 -0.39 6.87
C ALA A 173 -4.14 -0.03 5.74
N GLY A 174 -3.61 0.48 4.62
CA GLY A 174 -4.43 0.90 3.49
C GLY A 174 -3.61 1.53 2.37
N PRO A 175 -4.23 1.86 1.23
CA PRO A 175 -3.51 2.36 0.07
C PRO A 175 -3.03 3.80 0.25
N ALA A 176 -1.92 4.14 -0.39
CA ALA A 176 -1.42 5.49 -0.56
C ALA A 176 -1.25 5.80 -2.06
N TYR A 177 -1.36 7.07 -2.43
CA TYR A 177 -1.35 7.53 -3.81
C TYR A 177 -0.35 8.67 -3.98
N LEU A 178 0.58 8.50 -4.91
CA LEU A 178 1.51 9.54 -5.33
C LEU A 178 1.25 9.87 -6.80
N VAL A 179 1.36 11.14 -7.14
CA VAL A 179 1.34 11.61 -8.53
C VAL A 179 2.60 12.39 -8.85
N GLY A 180 3.15 12.27 -10.05
CA GLY A 180 4.33 13.04 -10.47
C GLY A 180 4.29 13.38 -11.95
N ALA A 181 4.41 14.67 -12.28
CA ALA A 181 4.49 15.12 -13.66
C ALA A 181 5.77 14.59 -14.33
N ARG A 182 5.70 14.25 -15.62
CA ARG A 182 6.84 13.68 -16.37
C ARG A 182 8.11 14.51 -16.22
N GLU A 183 8.02 15.83 -16.39
CA GLU A 183 9.17 16.74 -16.26
C GLU A 183 9.82 16.73 -14.87
N VAL A 184 9.02 16.51 -13.82
CA VAL A 184 9.52 16.38 -12.45
C VAL A 184 10.23 15.03 -12.28
N MET A 185 9.65 13.97 -12.86
CA MET A 185 10.23 12.62 -12.83
C MET A 185 11.53 12.52 -13.64
N GLU A 186 11.67 13.34 -14.68
CA GLU A 186 12.88 13.45 -15.52
C GLU A 186 13.90 14.50 -15.01
N GLN A 187 13.58 15.20 -13.93
CA GLN A 187 14.52 16.15 -13.31
C GLN A 187 15.83 15.44 -12.94
N THR A 188 16.96 15.98 -13.41
CA THR A 188 18.30 15.53 -13.02
C THR A 188 18.63 16.01 -11.62
N LEU A 189 19.23 15.14 -10.81
CA LEU A 189 19.54 15.37 -9.40
C LEU A 189 21.00 14.97 -9.13
N ASP A 190 21.60 15.54 -8.09
CA ASP A 190 22.76 14.95 -7.45
C ASP A 190 22.29 13.85 -6.49
N PRO A 191 22.77 12.59 -6.60
CA PRO A 191 22.44 11.54 -5.65
C PRO A 191 22.63 11.96 -4.19
N ALA A 192 23.66 12.76 -3.89
CA ALA A 192 23.98 13.23 -2.54
C ALA A 192 22.88 14.12 -1.95
N ASP A 193 22.11 14.83 -2.79
CA ASP A 193 21.01 15.68 -2.35
C ASP A 193 19.75 14.88 -1.99
N THR A 194 19.66 13.63 -2.48
CA THR A 194 18.49 12.76 -2.27
C THR A 194 18.67 11.77 -1.12
N ASP A 195 19.91 11.49 -0.71
CA ASP A 195 20.22 10.58 0.38
C ASP A 195 20.34 11.31 1.72
N ASN A 196 19.20 11.48 2.39
CA ASN A 196 19.16 12.05 3.74
C ASN A 196 18.73 10.97 4.76
N PRO A 197 19.66 10.54 5.64
CA PRO A 197 19.41 9.46 6.60
C PRO A 197 18.20 9.67 7.50
N ARG A 198 17.82 10.91 7.79
CA ARG A 198 16.67 11.21 8.67
C ARG A 198 15.34 10.68 8.14
N TYR A 199 15.25 10.41 6.85
CA TYR A 199 14.04 9.95 6.20
C TYR A 199 14.09 8.47 5.83
N HIS A 200 15.15 7.74 6.21
CA HIS A 200 15.17 6.29 6.06
C HIS A 200 14.11 5.68 6.98
N LEU A 201 13.37 4.67 6.50
CA LEU A 201 12.24 4.09 7.22
C LEU A 201 12.61 3.47 8.57
N HIS A 202 13.88 3.08 8.76
CA HIS A 202 14.39 2.66 10.07
C HIS A 202 14.23 3.73 11.16
N HIS A 203 14.26 5.01 10.79
CA HIS A 203 14.05 6.14 11.70
C HIS A 203 12.58 6.57 11.81
N THR A 204 11.73 6.15 10.88
CA THR A 204 10.30 6.45 10.86
C THR A 204 9.49 5.19 10.59
N PRO A 205 9.47 4.22 11.53
CA PRO A 205 8.75 2.97 11.33
C PRO A 205 7.23 3.21 11.20
N PRO A 206 6.50 2.27 10.58
CA PRO A 206 5.04 2.29 10.58
C PRO A 206 4.48 2.33 12.01
N ILE A 207 3.38 3.06 12.20
CA ILE A 207 2.70 3.11 13.49
C ILE A 207 1.92 1.81 13.66
N ALA A 208 2.28 1.05 14.70
CA ALA A 208 1.58 -0.16 15.11
C ALA A 208 0.80 0.10 16.42
N PRO A 209 -0.26 -0.68 16.70
CA PRO A 209 -0.93 -0.63 18.00
C PRO A 209 0.06 -0.97 19.12
N ALA A 210 -0.04 -0.27 20.24
CA ALA A 210 0.70 -0.61 21.45
C ALA A 210 0.04 -1.80 22.17
N ALA A 211 0.82 -2.52 22.97
CA ALA A 211 0.27 -3.50 23.89
C ALA A 211 -0.71 -2.82 24.87
N LEU A 212 -1.71 -3.59 25.32
CA LEU A 212 -2.60 -3.15 26.40
C LEU A 212 -1.77 -2.92 27.66
N ASP A 213 -2.15 -1.91 28.45
CA ASP A 213 -1.56 -1.74 29.77
C ASP A 213 -1.96 -2.91 30.69
N PRO A 214 -1.15 -3.21 31.72
CA PRO A 214 -1.41 -4.34 32.62
C PRO A 214 -2.79 -4.28 33.30
N HIS A 215 -3.27 -3.09 33.67
CA HIS A 215 -4.54 -2.94 34.37
C HIS A 215 -5.75 -3.22 33.46
N THR A 216 -5.71 -2.73 32.22
CA THR A 216 -6.70 -3.08 31.20
C THR A 216 -6.66 -4.57 30.89
N THR A 217 -5.47 -5.17 30.82
CA THR A 217 -5.30 -6.61 30.60
C THR A 217 -5.95 -7.43 31.72
N ASP A 218 -5.68 -7.08 32.99
CA ASP A 218 -6.29 -7.74 34.15
C ASP A 218 -7.81 -7.58 34.17
N THR A 219 -8.31 -6.41 33.76
CA THR A 219 -9.75 -6.14 33.68
C THR A 219 -10.43 -7.05 32.65
N ILE A 220 -9.84 -7.19 31.46
CA ILE A 220 -10.35 -8.09 30.41
C ILE A 220 -10.24 -9.55 30.84
N ALA A 221 -9.10 -9.94 31.42
CA ALA A 221 -8.89 -11.30 31.90
C ALA A 221 -9.94 -11.69 32.96
N ARG A 222 -10.15 -10.83 33.97
CA ARG A 222 -11.17 -11.05 35.00
C ARG A 222 -12.57 -11.14 34.40
N ALA A 223 -12.93 -10.22 33.50
CA ALA A 223 -14.22 -10.23 32.83
C ALA A 223 -14.44 -11.52 32.03
N LEU A 224 -13.41 -12.04 31.36
CA LEU A 224 -13.49 -13.31 30.64
C LEU A 224 -13.61 -14.52 31.58
N THR A 225 -12.90 -14.53 32.72
CA THR A 225 -12.92 -15.67 33.66
C THR A 225 -14.14 -15.71 34.58
N GLU A 226 -14.76 -14.57 34.86
CA GLU A 226 -15.95 -14.45 35.71
C GLU A 226 -17.26 -14.51 34.90
N ALA A 227 -17.20 -14.48 33.57
CA ALA A 227 -18.38 -14.57 32.73
C ALA A 227 -18.99 -15.98 32.74
N ASP A 228 -20.32 -16.05 32.82
CA ASP A 228 -21.06 -17.31 32.73
C ASP A 228 -21.07 -17.86 31.29
N THR A 229 -21.20 -16.98 30.30
CA THR A 229 -21.32 -17.30 28.86
C THR A 229 -20.40 -16.43 27.98
N PRO A 230 -19.07 -16.49 28.15
CA PRO A 230 -18.14 -15.68 27.37
C PRO A 230 -18.16 -16.08 25.88
N LEU A 231 -18.01 -15.08 25.00
CA LEU A 231 -17.88 -15.27 23.55
C LEU A 231 -16.85 -14.28 22.99
N VAL A 232 -15.93 -14.77 22.15
CA VAL A 232 -15.07 -13.90 21.36
C VAL A 232 -15.70 -13.66 19.98
N VAL A 233 -15.86 -12.39 19.59
CA VAL A 233 -16.29 -12.00 18.25
C VAL A 233 -15.13 -11.38 17.49
N THR A 234 -14.83 -11.89 16.29
CA THR A 234 -13.69 -11.42 15.50
C THR A 234 -14.03 -11.29 14.01
N SER A 235 -13.39 -10.33 13.33
CA SER A 235 -13.59 -10.07 11.88
C SER A 235 -12.28 -9.96 11.10
N TYR A 236 -11.20 -9.60 11.79
CA TYR A 236 -10.01 -9.00 11.18
C TYR A 236 -8.68 -9.52 11.74
N LEU A 237 -8.73 -10.33 12.80
CA LEU A 237 -7.57 -10.85 13.50
C LEU A 237 -6.63 -11.66 12.60
N GLY A 238 -7.18 -12.40 11.64
CA GLY A 238 -6.47 -13.19 10.62
C GLY A 238 -5.61 -12.40 9.64
N ARG A 239 -5.56 -11.06 9.76
CA ARG A 239 -4.52 -10.26 9.08
C ARG A 239 -3.13 -10.57 9.61
N ASP A 240 -3.05 -10.95 10.88
CA ASP A 240 -1.83 -11.46 11.50
C ASP A 240 -2.00 -12.96 11.81
N PRO A 241 -1.34 -13.86 11.05
CA PRO A 241 -1.38 -15.28 11.32
C PRO A 241 -0.92 -15.66 12.74
N HIS A 242 -0.04 -14.87 13.36
CA HIS A 242 0.38 -15.12 14.73
C HIS A 242 -0.76 -14.90 15.73
N ALA A 243 -1.59 -13.88 15.50
CA ALA A 243 -2.74 -13.58 16.34
C ALA A 243 -3.79 -14.70 16.30
N VAL A 244 -3.94 -15.40 15.17
CA VAL A 244 -4.81 -16.59 15.05
C VAL A 244 -4.38 -17.67 16.05
N THR A 245 -3.09 -17.98 16.10
CA THR A 245 -2.55 -18.95 17.06
C THR A 245 -2.73 -18.50 18.51
N GLN A 246 -2.56 -17.21 18.81
CA GLN A 246 -2.79 -16.72 20.18
C GLN A 246 -4.26 -16.79 20.58
N LEU A 247 -5.19 -16.48 19.66
CA LEU A 247 -6.62 -16.62 19.91
C LEU A 247 -7.00 -18.09 20.14
N GLN A 248 -6.45 -19.02 19.37
CA GLN A 248 -6.64 -20.45 19.60
C GLN A 248 -6.22 -20.86 21.01
N ARG A 249 -5.02 -20.46 21.44
CA ARG A 249 -4.52 -20.76 22.79
C ARG A 249 -5.41 -20.17 23.89
N LEU A 250 -5.92 -18.95 23.70
CA LEU A 250 -6.84 -18.32 24.63
C LEU A 250 -8.17 -19.08 24.73
N ALA A 251 -8.74 -19.43 23.57
CA ALA A 251 -9.98 -20.20 23.47
C ALA A 251 -9.84 -21.57 24.14
N ASP A 252 -8.74 -22.30 23.89
CA ASP A 252 -8.45 -23.60 24.50
C ASP A 252 -8.29 -23.50 26.02
N HIS A 253 -7.64 -22.44 26.51
CA HIS A 253 -7.35 -22.29 27.94
C HIS A 253 -8.59 -21.96 28.76
N LEU A 254 -9.47 -21.11 28.22
CA LEU A 254 -10.65 -20.62 28.90
C LEU A 254 -11.95 -21.33 28.47
N ALA A 255 -11.85 -22.27 27.52
CA ALA A 255 -12.99 -22.92 26.86
C ALA A 255 -13.99 -21.90 26.27
N VAL A 256 -13.49 -20.81 25.70
CA VAL A 256 -14.32 -19.71 25.17
C VAL A 256 -14.61 -19.91 23.68
N PRO A 257 -15.88 -19.98 23.26
CA PRO A 257 -16.24 -20.05 21.84
C PRO A 257 -15.83 -18.79 21.06
N VAL A 258 -15.60 -18.96 19.77
CA VAL A 258 -15.19 -17.89 18.84
C VAL A 258 -16.17 -17.81 17.68
N LEU A 259 -16.81 -16.65 17.53
CA LEU A 259 -17.69 -16.31 16.41
C LEU A 259 -16.96 -15.40 15.42
N GLU A 260 -16.93 -15.79 14.15
CA GLU A 260 -16.37 -14.94 13.10
C GLU A 260 -17.46 -14.08 12.44
N SER A 261 -17.42 -12.76 12.67
CA SER A 261 -18.39 -11.80 12.13
C SER A 261 -17.86 -11.12 10.88
N VAL A 262 -18.51 -11.37 9.74
CA VAL A 262 -18.18 -10.85 8.40
C VAL A 262 -16.66 -10.94 8.10
N PRO A 263 -16.03 -12.11 8.30
CA PRO A 263 -14.58 -12.22 8.20
C PRO A 263 -14.11 -12.08 6.75
N MET A 264 -13.00 -11.37 6.57
CA MET A 264 -12.29 -11.27 5.27
C MET A 264 -10.99 -12.09 5.24
N ARG A 265 -10.67 -12.74 6.36
CA ARG A 265 -9.48 -13.57 6.61
C ARG A 265 -9.91 -14.72 7.52
N LEU A 266 -9.12 -15.79 7.56
CA LEU A 266 -9.28 -16.83 8.58
C LEU A 266 -8.84 -16.26 9.94
N ASN A 267 -9.78 -16.04 10.85
CA ASN A 267 -9.47 -15.56 12.20
C ASN A 267 -9.36 -16.69 13.23
N PHE A 268 -10.00 -17.83 12.96
CA PHE A 268 -10.01 -19.01 13.83
C PHE A 268 -10.12 -20.29 12.98
N PRO A 269 -9.52 -21.43 13.36
CA PRO A 269 -9.65 -22.66 12.58
C PRO A 269 -11.11 -23.12 12.51
N ALA A 270 -11.62 -23.29 11.29
CA ALA A 270 -13.04 -23.60 11.05
C ALA A 270 -13.46 -25.01 11.50
N ASP A 271 -12.49 -25.90 11.69
CA ASP A 271 -12.65 -27.26 12.21
C ASP A 271 -12.47 -27.35 13.73
N HIS A 272 -12.19 -26.23 14.40
CA HIS A 272 -12.02 -26.19 15.84
C HIS A 272 -13.35 -26.40 16.57
N PRO A 273 -13.44 -27.23 17.63
CA PRO A 273 -14.69 -27.47 18.34
C PRO A 273 -15.31 -26.24 19.01
N LEU A 274 -14.49 -25.20 19.27
CA LEU A 274 -14.92 -23.90 19.79
C LEU A 274 -15.27 -22.87 18.71
N HIS A 275 -15.25 -23.24 17.42
CA HIS A 275 -15.71 -22.36 16.35
C HIS A 275 -17.25 -22.30 16.40
N ALA A 276 -17.79 -21.13 16.75
CA ALA A 276 -19.22 -20.88 16.90
C ALA A 276 -19.92 -20.50 15.58
N GLY A 277 -19.25 -20.71 14.45
CA GLY A 277 -19.74 -20.41 13.12
C GLY A 277 -19.43 -18.99 12.64
N TYR A 278 -20.15 -18.60 11.59
CA TYR A 278 -19.97 -17.33 10.91
C TYR A 278 -21.23 -16.48 11.02
N GLN A 279 -21.07 -15.21 11.38
CA GLN A 279 -22.13 -14.23 11.32
C GLN A 279 -21.95 -13.35 10.07
N TRP A 280 -22.94 -13.38 9.18
CA TRP A 280 -23.02 -12.48 8.04
C TRP A 280 -24.21 -11.53 8.21
N ASN A 281 -24.86 -11.12 7.12
CA ASN A 281 -26.04 -10.27 7.16
C ASN A 281 -27.28 -11.10 7.53
N THR A 282 -27.66 -11.10 8.81
CA THR A 282 -28.94 -11.65 9.30
C THR A 282 -29.76 -10.53 9.94
N GLN A 283 -31.08 -10.57 9.75
CA GLN A 283 -32.00 -9.66 10.47
C GLN A 283 -32.25 -10.11 11.91
N GLU A 284 -32.06 -11.40 12.18
CA GLU A 284 -32.21 -12.00 13.50
C GLU A 284 -30.88 -11.99 14.27
N PRO A 285 -30.91 -11.79 15.61
CA PRO A 285 -29.74 -11.92 16.45
C PRO A 285 -29.13 -13.31 16.33
N THR A 286 -27.81 -13.41 16.30
CA THR A 286 -27.13 -14.70 16.36
C THR A 286 -27.47 -15.37 17.70
N PRO A 287 -27.89 -16.65 17.74
CA PRO A 287 -28.23 -17.32 19.00
C PRO A 287 -27.09 -17.28 20.03
N ALA A 288 -25.84 -17.32 19.58
CA ALA A 288 -24.66 -17.18 20.43
C ALA A 288 -24.50 -15.79 21.09
N LEU A 289 -25.21 -14.77 20.58
CA LEU A 289 -25.24 -13.40 21.11
C LEU A 289 -26.56 -13.07 21.83
N ALA A 290 -27.50 -14.02 21.92
CA ALA A 290 -28.88 -13.75 22.30
C ALA A 290 -29.19 -13.93 23.80
N GLU A 291 -28.18 -14.09 24.66
CA GLU A 291 -28.34 -14.19 26.12
C GLU A 291 -27.60 -13.07 26.86
#